data_AF-A0A947MIC7-F1
#
_entry.id   AF-A0A947MIC7-F1
#
_cell.length_a   1.000
_cell.length_b   1.000
_cell.length_c   1.000
_cell.angle_alpha   90.00
_cell.angle_beta   90.00
_cell.angle_gamma   90.00
#
_symmetry.space_group_name_H-M   'P 1'
#
loop_
_entity.id
_entity.type
_entity.pdbx_description
1 polymer ?
#
loop_
_entity_poly.entity_id
_entity_poly.type
_entity_poly.pdbx_seq_one_letter_code
_entity_poly.pdbx_strand_id
1 'polypeptide(L)'
;MQSQHFNQLAQEAQSLAAEREDLLEILYQQGKSAFQRALESGFEDKLALKESGDAFFRMLQQDEEDYRPHLFLGYFLMLMDDYDQSEAFLKRAQELNAETKEIPHLLKTLAEQKELPQFKSINLSQPLDRQKPDLDLLYSECEALIQQRFKTVSAASCSSALDPAELATLKNRLLGLERFWEIVQPVLDFLAFHFDPEVLENLSAPLRSQQKQLIGVYGQSEQLIQLKKELGQATKAISEELKKVRSLRSQKDFEHFEETLEKIYDQCDHFADLVDSLGNQNPAVITLEKGYERLIKFVSQLQSEWESQKTRFPQVQLSC
;
A
#
# COMPACT_ATOMS: atom_id res chain seq x y z
N MET A 1 -2.07 -0.67 -58.73
CA MET A 1 -2.44 -1.48 -57.56
C MET A 1 -1.60 -1.14 -56.32
N GLN A 2 -0.27 -1.14 -56.35
CA GLN A 2 0.56 -0.78 -55.16
C GLN A 2 0.28 0.63 -54.58
N SER A 3 0.05 1.65 -55.43
CA SER A 3 -0.28 2.99 -54.97
C SER A 3 -1.65 3.11 -54.27
N GLN A 4 -2.64 2.27 -54.61
CA GLN A 4 -3.95 2.29 -53.95
C GLN A 4 -3.88 1.68 -52.54
N HIS A 5 -3.11 0.60 -52.38
CA HIS A 5 -2.89 -0.03 -51.07
C HIS A 5 -2.11 0.89 -50.11
N PHE A 6 -1.11 1.61 -50.61
CA PHE A 6 -0.38 2.59 -49.78
C PHE A 6 -1.28 3.75 -49.33
N ASN A 7 -2.11 4.28 -50.22
CA ASN A 7 -3.05 5.35 -49.88
C ASN A 7 -4.10 4.88 -48.86
N GLN A 8 -4.55 3.62 -48.95
CA GLN A 8 -5.48 3.04 -47.98
C GLN A 8 -4.83 2.87 -46.59
N LEU A 9 -3.61 2.34 -46.51
CA LEU A 9 -2.89 2.23 -45.24
C LEU A 9 -2.61 3.59 -44.60
N ALA A 10 -2.31 4.62 -45.41
CA ALA A 10 -2.13 5.97 -44.91
C ALA A 10 -3.43 6.56 -44.34
N GLN A 11 -4.57 6.30 -44.99
CA GLN A 11 -5.88 6.73 -44.50
C GLN A 11 -6.27 6.00 -43.20
N GLU A 12 -6.04 4.70 -43.11
CA GLU A 12 -6.30 3.90 -41.90
C GLU A 12 -5.39 4.33 -40.74
N ALA A 13 -4.11 4.64 -41.01
CA ALA A 13 -3.21 5.16 -39.99
C ALA A 13 -3.63 6.56 -39.49
N GLN A 14 -4.12 7.42 -40.39
CA GLN A 14 -4.64 8.74 -40.02
C GLN A 14 -5.92 8.65 -39.19
N SER A 15 -6.84 7.75 -39.53
CA SER A 15 -8.06 7.55 -38.74
C SER A 15 -7.75 7.00 -37.34
N LEU A 16 -6.85 6.02 -37.24
CA LEU A 16 -6.42 5.48 -35.94
C LEU A 16 -5.70 6.53 -35.09
N ALA A 17 -4.91 7.41 -35.71
CA ALA A 17 -4.26 8.51 -35.00
C ALA A 17 -5.28 9.53 -34.44
N ALA A 18 -6.29 9.89 -35.24
CA ALA A 18 -7.36 10.79 -34.80
C ALA A 18 -8.21 10.17 -33.67
N GLU A 19 -8.57 8.89 -33.79
CA GLU A 19 -9.29 8.17 -32.72
C GLU A 19 -8.49 8.10 -31.42
N ARG A 20 -7.17 7.92 -31.50
CA ARG A 20 -6.28 7.95 -30.34
C ARG A 20 -6.24 9.34 -29.71
N GLU A 21 -6.14 10.40 -30.50
CA GLU A 21 -6.15 11.79 -30.01
C GLU A 21 -7.46 12.13 -29.29
N ASP A 22 -8.60 11.76 -29.88
CA ASP A 22 -9.92 11.93 -29.27
C ASP A 22 -10.02 11.16 -27.93
N LEU A 23 -9.53 9.92 -27.88
CA LEU A 23 -9.51 9.12 -26.66
C LEU A 23 -8.64 9.76 -25.57
N LEU A 24 -7.44 10.25 -25.92
CA LEU A 24 -6.55 10.93 -24.99
C LEU A 24 -7.21 12.18 -24.41
N GLU A 25 -7.88 12.98 -25.23
CA GLU A 25 -8.58 14.19 -24.76
C GLU A 25 -9.76 13.83 -23.84
N ILE A 26 -10.51 12.78 -24.15
CA ILE A 26 -11.58 12.27 -23.25
C ILE A 26 -11.00 11.86 -21.90
N LEU A 27 -9.91 11.08 -21.88
CA LEU A 27 -9.25 10.65 -20.64
C LEU A 27 -8.71 11.84 -19.85
N TYR A 28 -8.14 12.84 -20.53
CA TYR A 28 -7.65 14.07 -19.91
C TYR A 28 -8.77 14.83 -19.21
N GLN A 29 -9.90 15.05 -19.88
CA GLN A 29 -11.04 15.77 -19.31
C GLN A 29 -11.69 14.98 -18.16
N GLN A 30 -11.77 13.66 -18.28
CA GLN A 30 -12.23 12.79 -17.18
C GLN A 30 -11.32 12.91 -15.96
N GLY A 31 -10.01 12.77 -16.16
CA GLY A 31 -9.01 12.85 -15.11
C GLY A 31 -9.02 14.21 -14.41
N LYS A 32 -9.11 15.30 -15.18
CA LYS A 32 -9.18 16.68 -14.69
C LYS A 32 -10.48 16.96 -13.92
N SER A 33 -11.62 16.52 -14.43
CA SER A 33 -12.92 16.72 -13.78
C SER A 33 -13.00 15.96 -12.45
N ALA A 34 -12.51 14.72 -12.42
CA ALA A 34 -12.41 13.93 -11.20
C ALA A 34 -11.41 14.55 -10.20
N PHE A 35 -10.26 15.05 -10.68
CA PHE A 35 -9.30 15.77 -9.85
C PHE A 35 -9.91 17.02 -9.20
N GLN A 36 -10.64 17.81 -9.99
CA GLN A 36 -11.30 19.03 -9.52
C GLN A 36 -12.34 18.72 -8.44
N ARG A 37 -13.13 17.66 -8.58
CA ARG A 37 -14.05 17.20 -7.52
C ARG A 37 -13.31 16.79 -6.25
N ALA A 38 -12.21 16.05 -6.39
CA ALA A 38 -11.37 15.70 -5.25
C ALA A 38 -10.84 16.97 -4.56
N LEU A 39 -10.33 17.94 -5.32
CA LEU A 39 -9.85 19.22 -4.80
C LEU A 39 -10.94 20.02 -4.06
N GLU A 40 -12.14 20.14 -4.66
CA GLU A 40 -13.29 20.84 -4.06
C GLU A 40 -13.75 20.19 -2.76
N SER A 41 -13.57 18.87 -2.62
CA SER A 41 -13.83 18.12 -1.38
C SER A 41 -12.69 18.19 -0.35
N GLY A 42 -11.60 18.93 -0.62
CA GLY A 42 -10.41 18.88 0.23
C GLY A 42 -9.73 17.50 0.24
N PHE A 43 -9.86 16.75 -0.85
CA PHE A 43 -9.42 15.36 -1.05
C PHE A 43 -10.13 14.31 -0.19
N GLU A 44 -11.31 14.62 0.35
CA GLU A 44 -12.14 13.65 1.07
C GLU A 44 -12.82 12.64 0.12
N ASP A 45 -13.12 13.03 -1.12
CA ASP A 45 -13.69 12.15 -2.15
C ASP A 45 -12.63 11.21 -2.74
N LYS A 46 -12.39 10.10 -2.04
CA LYS A 46 -11.46 9.04 -2.47
C LYS A 46 -11.83 8.41 -3.81
N LEU A 47 -13.12 8.40 -4.17
CA LEU A 47 -13.56 7.85 -5.45
C LEU A 47 -13.14 8.76 -6.59
N ALA A 48 -13.39 10.07 -6.46
CA ALA A 48 -12.94 11.05 -7.45
C ALA A 48 -11.41 11.06 -7.60
N LEU A 49 -10.68 10.90 -6.51
CA LEU A 49 -9.22 10.79 -6.53
C LEU A 49 -8.74 9.56 -7.31
N LYS A 50 -9.39 8.41 -7.09
CA LYS A 50 -9.11 7.17 -7.82
C LYS A 50 -9.46 7.30 -9.31
N GLU A 51 -10.65 7.82 -9.63
CA GLU A 51 -11.08 8.04 -11.02
C GLU A 51 -10.10 8.95 -11.78
N SER A 52 -9.58 9.97 -11.10
CA SER A 52 -8.55 10.85 -11.63
C SER A 52 -7.26 10.10 -11.95
N GLY A 53 -6.74 9.35 -10.97
CA GLY A 53 -5.53 8.53 -11.15
C GLY A 53 -5.69 7.49 -12.27
N ASP A 54 -6.79 6.73 -12.27
CA ASP A 54 -7.07 5.72 -13.28
C ASP A 54 -7.13 6.32 -14.70
N ALA A 55 -7.74 7.50 -14.86
CA ALA A 55 -7.79 8.19 -16.14
C ALA A 55 -6.39 8.60 -16.62
N PHE A 56 -5.56 9.20 -15.75
CA PHE A 56 -4.20 9.61 -16.12
C PHE A 56 -3.27 8.43 -16.38
N PHE A 57 -3.38 7.33 -15.63
CA PHE A 57 -2.62 6.10 -15.90
C PHE A 57 -3.01 5.47 -17.23
N ARG A 58 -4.31 5.44 -17.57
CA ARG A 58 -4.75 4.97 -18.89
C ARG A 58 -4.22 5.87 -20.00
N MET A 59 -4.13 7.18 -19.76
CA MET A 59 -3.56 8.12 -20.71
C MET A 59 -2.07 7.83 -20.96
N LEU A 60 -1.28 7.57 -19.91
CA LEU A 60 0.11 7.12 -20.03
C LEU A 60 0.25 5.82 -20.83
N GLN A 61 -0.62 4.84 -20.59
CA GLN A 61 -0.61 3.58 -21.34
C GLN A 61 -0.92 3.78 -22.83
N GLN A 62 -1.70 4.81 -23.17
CA GLN A 62 -2.00 5.14 -24.56
C GLN A 62 -0.91 5.99 -25.18
N ASP A 63 -0.27 6.91 -24.44
CA ASP A 63 0.79 7.79 -24.92
C ASP A 63 1.75 8.23 -23.81
N GLU A 64 2.93 7.60 -23.76
CA GLU A 64 3.97 7.91 -22.78
C GLU A 64 4.71 9.24 -23.06
N GLU A 65 4.52 9.82 -24.26
CA GLU A 65 5.14 11.09 -24.65
C GLU A 65 4.24 12.30 -24.35
N ASP A 66 3.02 12.09 -23.85
CA ASP A 66 2.18 13.17 -23.34
C ASP A 66 2.68 13.64 -21.96
N TYR A 67 2.97 14.93 -21.82
CA TYR A 67 3.45 15.52 -20.56
C TYR A 67 2.34 15.70 -19.50
N ARG A 68 1.08 15.83 -19.94
CA ARG A 68 -0.07 16.15 -19.06
C ARG A 68 -0.29 15.13 -17.94
N PRO A 69 -0.34 13.80 -18.19
CA PRO A 69 -0.56 12.84 -17.11
C PRO A 69 0.63 12.78 -16.15
N HIS A 70 1.86 12.98 -16.63
CA HIS A 70 3.04 13.09 -15.78
C HIS A 70 2.95 14.28 -14.81
N LEU A 71 2.52 15.44 -15.30
CA LEU A 71 2.29 16.63 -14.47
C LEU A 71 1.27 16.36 -13.35
N PHE A 72 0.10 15.82 -13.70
CA PHE A 72 -0.96 15.56 -12.72
C PHE A 72 -0.60 14.46 -11.72
N LEU A 73 0.04 13.37 -12.16
CA LEU A 73 0.52 12.32 -11.27
C LEU A 73 1.65 12.82 -10.37
N GLY A 74 2.54 13.65 -10.90
CA GLY A 74 3.58 14.33 -10.12
C GLY A 74 2.98 15.16 -8.99
N TYR A 75 2.01 16.02 -9.32
CA TYR A 75 1.29 16.82 -8.30
C TYR A 75 0.52 15.95 -7.31
N PHE A 76 -0.16 14.91 -7.79
CA PHE A 76 -0.85 13.95 -6.94
C PHE A 76 0.08 13.28 -5.92
N LEU A 77 1.28 12.86 -6.35
CA LEU A 77 2.29 12.26 -5.49
C LEU A 77 2.87 13.26 -4.48
N MET A 78 2.96 14.56 -4.82
CA MET A 78 3.32 15.60 -3.84
C MET A 78 2.32 15.64 -2.69
N LEU A 79 1.03 15.59 -3.00
CA LEU A 79 -0.06 15.62 -2.01
C LEU A 79 -0.08 14.37 -1.12
N MET A 80 0.46 13.27 -1.61
CA MET A 80 0.59 12.00 -0.89
C MET A 80 1.92 11.88 -0.12
N ASP A 81 2.72 12.95 -0.08
CA ASP A 81 4.07 13.00 0.49
C ASP A 81 5.07 12.00 -0.14
N ASP A 82 4.80 11.50 -1.34
CA ASP A 82 5.74 10.69 -2.12
C ASP A 82 6.59 11.59 -3.03
N TYR A 83 7.44 12.37 -2.39
CA TYR A 83 8.22 13.40 -3.06
C TYR A 83 9.26 12.85 -4.06
N ASP A 84 9.70 11.60 -3.87
CA ASP A 84 10.70 10.98 -4.75
C ASP A 84 10.06 10.57 -6.08
N GLN A 85 8.92 9.88 -6.04
CA GLN A 85 8.19 9.56 -7.26
C GLN A 85 7.61 10.82 -7.91
N SER A 86 7.11 11.76 -7.11
CA SER A 86 6.63 13.04 -7.60
C SER A 86 7.70 13.76 -8.43
N GLU A 87 8.94 13.84 -7.93
CA GLU A 87 10.04 14.49 -8.64
C GLU A 87 10.33 13.81 -9.98
N ALA A 88 10.31 12.47 -10.02
CA ALA A 88 10.52 11.71 -11.23
C ALA A 88 9.46 12.02 -12.30
N PHE A 89 8.18 12.04 -11.91
CA PHE A 89 7.08 12.39 -12.81
C PHE A 89 7.15 13.84 -13.29
N LEU A 90 7.43 14.79 -12.40
CA LEU A 90 7.53 16.21 -12.76
C LEU A 90 8.75 16.50 -13.66
N LYS A 91 9.89 15.84 -13.45
CA LYS A 91 11.05 15.93 -14.37
C LYS A 91 10.72 15.37 -15.74
N ARG A 92 10.06 14.20 -15.80
CA ARG A 92 9.62 13.63 -17.08
C ARG A 92 8.64 14.56 -17.81
N ALA A 93 7.69 15.15 -17.10
CA ALA A 93 6.80 16.17 -17.67
C ALA A 93 7.59 17.36 -18.23
N GLN A 94 8.64 17.81 -17.54
CA GLN A 94 9.50 18.92 -17.98
C GLN A 94 10.30 18.57 -19.24
N GLU A 95 10.82 17.35 -19.33
CA GLU A 95 11.54 16.85 -20.51
C GLU A 95 10.64 16.84 -21.75
N LEU A 96 9.40 16.39 -21.59
CA LEU A 96 8.40 16.32 -22.65
C LEU A 96 7.88 17.70 -23.06
N ASN A 97 7.74 18.63 -22.11
CA ASN A 97 7.33 20.01 -22.39
C ASN A 97 7.99 21.03 -21.44
N ALA A 98 9.05 21.67 -21.92
CA ALA A 98 9.81 22.66 -21.15
C ALA A 98 9.12 24.03 -21.03
N GLU A 99 8.09 24.32 -21.83
CA GLU A 99 7.46 25.64 -21.89
C GLU A 99 6.35 25.83 -20.84
N THR A 100 5.90 24.73 -20.21
CA THR A 100 4.86 24.75 -19.18
C THR A 100 5.36 25.46 -17.91
N LYS A 101 4.72 26.57 -17.52
CA LYS A 101 5.15 27.42 -16.40
C LYS A 101 4.92 26.77 -15.03
N GLU A 102 3.98 25.83 -14.97
CA GLU A 102 3.55 25.12 -13.77
C GLU A 102 4.62 24.14 -13.29
N ILE A 103 5.31 23.45 -14.20
CA ILE A 103 6.28 22.39 -13.85
C ILE A 103 7.47 22.94 -13.05
N PRO A 104 8.15 24.04 -13.46
CA PRO A 104 9.21 24.64 -12.65
C PRO A 104 8.71 25.11 -11.28
N HIS A 105 7.47 25.60 -11.18
CA HIS A 105 6.89 26.01 -9.91
C HIS A 105 6.69 24.80 -8.99
N LEU A 106 6.12 23.71 -9.50
CA LEU A 106 5.92 22.48 -8.72
C LEU A 106 7.24 21.83 -8.32
N LEU A 107 8.23 21.76 -9.21
CA LEU A 107 9.57 21.27 -8.87
C LEU A 107 10.25 22.13 -7.80
N LYS A 108 10.05 23.45 -7.85
CA LYS A 108 10.53 24.36 -6.81
C LYS A 108 9.80 24.12 -5.48
N THR A 109 8.47 24.04 -5.48
CA THR A 109 7.67 23.73 -4.29
C THR A 109 8.05 22.37 -3.71
N LEU A 110 8.29 21.37 -4.56
CA LEU A 110 8.75 20.05 -4.16
C LEU A 110 10.14 20.12 -3.52
N ALA A 111 11.06 20.89 -4.10
CA ALA A 111 12.37 21.14 -3.52
C ALA A 111 12.24 21.85 -2.16
N GLU A 112 11.39 22.87 -2.04
CA GLU A 112 11.10 23.57 -0.79
C GLU A 112 10.45 22.65 0.26
N GLN A 113 9.60 21.71 -0.15
CA GLN A 113 8.98 20.70 0.73
C GLN A 113 9.98 19.61 1.14
N LYS A 114 10.87 19.19 0.23
CA LYS A 114 12.03 18.36 0.57
C LYS A 114 13.00 19.11 1.50
N GLU A 115 13.04 20.44 1.41
CA GLU A 115 13.85 21.35 2.22
C GLU A 115 13.13 21.90 3.47
N LEU A 116 11.85 21.57 3.72
CA LEU A 116 11.22 21.76 5.04
C LEU A 116 12.15 21.12 6.05
N PRO A 117 12.50 21.82 7.14
CA PRO A 117 13.87 21.89 7.61
C PRO A 117 14.49 20.50 7.79
N GLN A 118 15.14 20.00 6.74
CA GLN A 118 16.40 19.30 6.92
C GLN A 118 17.26 20.37 7.55
N PHE A 119 17.69 20.22 8.81
CA PHE A 119 18.53 21.20 9.52
C PHE A 119 19.45 21.92 8.53
N LYS A 120 19.10 23.16 8.11
CA LYS A 120 19.62 23.72 6.85
C LYS A 120 21.12 24.00 6.91
N SER A 121 21.77 23.80 8.05
CA SER A 121 23.18 24.17 8.21
C SER A 121 23.77 23.64 9.52
N ILE A 122 23.50 22.39 9.91
CA ILE A 122 24.37 21.73 10.89
C ILE A 122 24.98 20.50 10.25
N ASN A 123 26.00 20.77 9.46
CA ASN A 123 26.98 19.77 9.12
C ASN A 123 27.77 19.48 10.41
N LEU A 124 27.22 18.64 11.32
CA LEU A 124 27.91 18.16 12.53
C LEU A 124 29.25 17.50 12.18
N SER A 125 29.41 17.10 10.92
CA SER A 125 30.62 16.56 10.32
C SER A 125 31.69 17.61 9.99
N GLN A 126 31.36 18.90 9.93
CA GLN A 126 32.35 19.95 9.70
C GLN A 126 32.97 20.38 11.05
N PRO A 127 34.32 20.50 11.14
CA PRO A 127 34.97 20.94 12.35
C PRO A 127 34.44 22.32 12.75
N LEU A 128 33.97 22.45 14.00
CA LEU A 128 33.34 23.61 14.66
C LEU A 128 34.17 24.92 14.67
N ASP A 129 35.24 25.00 13.90
CA ASP A 129 36.36 25.90 14.17
C ASP A 129 36.20 27.31 13.58
N ARG A 130 35.05 27.67 12.97
CA ARG A 130 34.89 29.00 12.33
C ARG A 130 33.59 29.76 12.57
N GLN A 131 32.50 29.11 12.98
CA GLN A 131 31.28 29.80 13.41
C GLN A 131 30.64 29.02 14.54
N LYS A 132 30.59 29.61 15.74
CA LYS A 132 29.86 29.02 16.86
C LYS A 132 28.37 29.02 16.44
N PRO A 133 27.72 27.85 16.28
CA PRO A 133 26.31 27.81 15.92
C PRO A 133 25.49 28.54 16.97
N ASP A 134 24.47 29.28 16.52
CA ASP A 134 23.49 29.88 17.42
C ASP A 134 22.66 28.75 18.05
N LEU A 135 23.04 28.37 19.26
CA LEU A 135 22.48 27.23 19.97
C LEU A 135 21.00 27.44 20.32
N ASP A 136 20.59 28.69 20.57
CA ASP A 136 19.20 29.02 20.90
C ASP A 136 18.31 28.90 19.66
N LEU A 137 18.79 29.39 18.51
CA LEU A 137 18.10 29.20 17.22
C LEU A 137 17.94 27.71 16.91
N LEU A 138 19.02 26.93 17.03
CA LEU A 138 18.98 25.50 16.77
C LEU A 138 17.99 24.76 17.68
N TYR A 139 18.00 25.09 18.97
CA TYR A 139 17.06 24.53 19.92
C TYR A 139 15.61 24.81 19.47
N SER A 140 15.30 26.07 19.13
CA SER A 140 13.96 26.47 18.70
C SER A 140 13.51 25.80 17.39
N GLU A 141 14.42 25.61 16.43
CA GLU A 141 14.16 24.91 15.19
C GLU A 141 13.88 23.42 15.43
N CYS A 142 14.67 22.78 16.30
CA CYS A 142 14.47 21.39 16.69
C CYS A 142 13.11 21.19 17.39
N GLU A 143 12.74 22.09 18.31
CA GLU A 143 11.44 22.09 18.96
C GLU A 143 10.29 22.24 17.94
N ALA A 144 10.38 23.22 17.04
CA ALA A 144 9.37 23.45 16.01
C ALA A 144 9.20 22.24 15.09
N LEU A 145 10.30 21.60 14.69
CA LEU A 145 10.29 20.37 13.88
C LEU A 145 9.58 19.22 14.59
N ILE A 146 9.89 18.97 15.86
CA ILE A 146 9.25 17.92 16.65
C ILE A 146 7.76 18.19 16.80
N GLN A 147 7.36 19.43 17.11
CA GLN A 147 5.95 19.81 17.25
C GLN A 147 5.19 19.69 15.92
N GLN A 148 5.78 20.14 14.81
CA GLN A 148 5.18 20.02 13.49
C GLN A 148 4.99 18.54 13.13
N ARG A 149 6.02 17.71 13.31
CA ARG A 149 5.94 16.29 13.01
C ARG A 149 4.90 15.58 13.86
N PHE A 150 4.81 15.93 15.15
CA PHE A 150 3.80 15.41 16.04
C PHE A 150 2.38 15.73 15.56
N LYS A 151 2.11 16.96 15.12
CA LYS A 151 0.79 17.33 14.56
C LYS A 151 0.41 16.49 13.34
N THR A 152 1.35 16.27 12.42
CA THR A 152 1.10 15.47 11.21
C THR A 152 0.83 14.00 11.55
N VAL A 153 1.61 13.42 12.46
CA VAL A 153 1.49 11.98 12.81
C VAL A 153 0.28 11.72 13.70
N SER A 154 -0.01 12.61 14.65
CA SER A 154 -1.14 12.42 15.60
C SER A 154 -2.52 12.53 14.97
N ALA A 155 -2.65 13.24 13.84
CA ALA A 155 -3.90 13.32 13.09
C ALA A 155 -4.27 11.98 12.41
N ALA A 156 -3.31 11.08 12.23
CA ALA A 156 -3.52 9.82 11.55
C ALA A 156 -3.82 8.70 12.55
N SER A 157 -4.98 8.06 12.42
CA SER A 157 -5.29 6.86 13.18
C SER A 157 -4.36 5.70 12.77
N CYS A 158 -3.95 4.91 13.77
CA CYS A 158 -3.15 3.69 13.60
C CYS A 158 -4.05 2.49 13.91
N SER A 159 -4.56 1.84 12.87
CA SER A 159 -5.31 0.59 12.98
C SER A 159 -4.68 -0.47 12.09
N SER A 160 -4.77 -1.73 12.48
CA SER A 160 -4.25 -2.83 11.66
C SER A 160 -5.04 -2.93 10.35
N ALA A 161 -4.32 -3.24 9.28
CA ALA A 161 -4.83 -3.32 7.92
C ALA A 161 -4.97 -4.78 7.45
N LEU A 162 -6.02 -5.04 6.66
CA LEU A 162 -6.21 -6.30 5.90
C LEU A 162 -6.03 -6.12 4.40
N ASP A 163 -5.86 -4.89 3.96
CA ASP A 163 -5.64 -4.50 2.58
C ASP A 163 -4.14 -4.19 2.38
N PRO A 164 -3.48 -4.81 1.37
CA PRO A 164 -2.12 -4.46 0.98
C PRO A 164 -1.89 -2.95 0.73
N ALA A 165 -2.89 -2.21 0.23
CA ALA A 165 -2.75 -0.77 0.00
C ALA A 165 -2.66 0.04 1.30
N GLU A 166 -3.44 -0.35 2.31
CA GLU A 166 -3.38 0.23 3.66
C GLU A 166 -2.06 -0.14 4.36
N LEU A 167 -1.57 -1.37 4.18
CA LEU A 167 -0.25 -1.79 4.67
C LEU A 167 0.88 -0.92 4.07
N ALA A 168 0.83 -0.64 2.76
CA ALA A 168 1.80 0.24 2.11
C ALA A 168 1.75 1.67 2.70
N THR A 169 0.55 2.16 3.03
CA THR A 169 0.39 3.46 3.71
C THR A 169 1.04 3.45 5.09
N LEU A 170 0.83 2.39 5.89
CA LEU A 170 1.48 2.24 7.20
C LEU A 170 3.02 2.19 7.06
N LYS A 171 3.52 1.45 6.06
CA LYS A 171 4.96 1.37 5.76
C LYS A 171 5.55 2.74 5.45
N ASN A 172 4.90 3.50 4.59
CA ASN A 172 5.39 4.83 4.19
C ASN A 172 5.42 5.79 5.39
N ARG A 173 4.40 5.73 6.26
CA ARG A 173 4.38 6.51 7.52
C ARG A 173 5.53 6.11 8.44
N LEU A 174 5.80 4.81 8.59
CA LEU A 174 6.90 4.31 9.40
C LEU A 174 8.26 4.78 8.85
N LEU A 175 8.50 4.62 7.55
CA LEU A 175 9.71 5.10 6.87
C LEU A 175 9.88 6.61 7.05
N GLY A 176 8.80 7.37 6.95
CA GLY A 176 8.83 8.81 7.20
C GLY A 176 9.22 9.17 8.64
N LEU A 177 8.84 8.37 9.63
CA LEU A 177 9.28 8.56 11.02
C LEU A 177 10.73 8.15 11.22
N GLU A 178 11.17 7.06 10.60
CA GLU A 178 12.57 6.62 10.65
C GLU A 178 13.51 7.68 10.08
N ARG A 179 13.21 8.18 8.87
CA ARG A 179 13.95 9.30 8.26
C ARG A 179 13.98 10.55 9.14
N PHE A 180 12.86 10.86 9.81
CA PHE A 180 12.80 11.97 10.76
C PHE A 180 13.78 11.76 11.92
N TRP A 181 13.85 10.57 12.50
CA TRP A 181 14.78 10.27 13.59
C TRP A 181 16.24 10.24 13.15
N GLU A 182 16.55 9.78 11.94
CA GLU A 182 17.90 9.85 11.37
C GLU A 182 18.42 11.29 11.32
N ILE A 183 17.53 12.26 11.08
CA ILE A 183 17.84 13.68 11.01
C ILE A 183 17.90 14.32 12.41
N VAL A 184 16.90 14.03 13.25
CA VAL A 184 16.70 14.74 14.53
C VAL A 184 17.54 14.17 15.67
N GLN A 185 17.81 12.86 15.68
CA GLN A 185 18.54 12.24 16.79
C GLN A 185 19.95 12.81 16.98
N PRO A 186 20.77 13.02 15.94
CA PRO A 186 22.10 13.64 16.12
C PRO A 186 22.03 15.06 16.68
N VAL A 187 20.98 15.81 16.36
CA VAL A 187 20.78 17.17 16.88
C VAL A 187 20.32 17.15 18.32
N LEU A 188 19.41 16.25 18.68
CA LEU A 188 19.01 16.02 20.07
C LEU A 188 20.23 15.64 20.93
N ASP A 189 21.05 14.72 20.44
CA ASP A 189 22.28 14.31 21.12
C ASP A 189 23.23 15.50 21.28
N PHE A 190 23.42 16.32 20.24
CA PHE A 190 24.24 17.53 20.29
C PHE A 190 23.70 18.57 21.29
N LEU A 191 22.40 18.86 21.26
CA LEU A 191 21.75 19.82 22.15
C LEU A 191 21.77 19.34 23.61
N ALA A 192 21.69 18.03 23.86
CA ALA A 192 21.77 17.45 25.20
C ALA A 192 23.13 17.70 25.91
N PHE A 193 24.19 18.00 25.16
CA PHE A 193 25.47 18.43 25.75
C PHE A 193 25.46 19.88 26.24
N HIS A 194 24.56 20.71 25.71
CA HIS A 194 24.55 22.17 25.92
C HIS A 194 23.34 22.65 26.72
N PHE A 195 22.24 21.91 26.71
CA PHE A 195 20.97 22.22 27.35
C PHE A 195 20.49 21.05 28.20
N ASP A 196 19.47 21.30 29.01
CA ASP A 196 18.75 20.24 29.72
C ASP A 196 18.01 19.35 28.68
N PRO A 197 18.36 18.06 28.56
CA PRO A 197 17.72 17.17 27.60
C PRO A 197 16.26 16.90 27.93
N GLU A 198 15.83 17.06 29.19
CA GLU A 198 14.51 16.62 29.65
C GLU A 198 13.37 17.29 28.87
N VAL A 199 13.52 18.57 28.49
CA VAL A 199 12.47 19.29 27.74
C VAL A 199 12.26 18.71 26.35
N LEU A 200 13.35 18.50 25.58
CA LEU A 200 13.26 17.93 24.23
C LEU A 200 12.93 16.44 24.25
N GLU A 201 13.39 15.71 25.26
CA GLU A 201 12.98 14.31 25.48
C GLU A 201 11.48 14.21 25.72
N ASN A 202 10.93 15.03 26.63
CA ASN A 202 9.50 15.06 26.91
C ASN A 202 8.69 15.47 25.67
N LEU A 203 9.19 16.42 24.87
CA LEU A 203 8.53 16.85 23.64
C LEU A 203 8.54 15.75 22.56
N SER A 204 9.62 14.97 22.49
CA SER A 204 9.83 13.92 21.49
C SER A 204 9.22 12.55 21.87
N ALA A 205 8.97 12.33 23.17
CA ALA A 205 8.43 11.08 23.70
C ALA A 205 7.09 10.64 23.05
N PRO A 206 6.11 11.53 22.79
CA PRO A 206 4.89 11.16 22.08
C PRO A 206 5.15 10.60 20.67
N LEU A 207 6.10 11.16 19.92
CA LEU A 207 6.47 10.66 18.59
C LEU A 207 7.13 9.28 18.68
N ARG A 208 7.99 9.04 19.67
CA ARG A 208 8.59 7.71 19.90
C ARG A 208 7.52 6.67 20.25
N SER A 209 6.55 7.05 21.07
CA SER A 209 5.39 6.20 21.38
C SER A 209 4.58 5.87 20.13
N GLN A 210 4.31 6.87 19.28
CA GLN A 210 3.61 6.67 18.01
C GLN A 210 4.39 5.77 17.05
N GLN A 211 5.71 5.94 16.94
CA GLN A 211 6.55 5.06 16.12
C GLN A 211 6.47 3.60 16.61
N LYS A 212 6.61 3.37 17.92
CA LYS A 212 6.49 2.02 18.51
C LYS A 212 5.12 1.41 18.24
N GLN A 213 4.05 2.20 18.37
CA GLN A 213 2.70 1.78 18.04
C GLN A 213 2.57 1.42 16.55
N LEU A 214 3.09 2.26 15.65
CA LEU A 214 3.09 2.01 14.20
C LEU A 214 3.86 0.74 13.84
N ILE A 215 5.02 0.48 14.43
CA ILE A 215 5.78 -0.77 14.24
C ILE A 215 4.92 -1.98 14.62
N GLY A 216 4.27 -1.93 15.79
CA GLY A 216 3.39 -3.00 16.25
C GLY A 216 2.20 -3.22 15.32
N VAL A 217 1.52 -2.14 14.92
CA VAL A 217 0.37 -2.18 14.01
C VAL A 217 0.77 -2.69 12.62
N TYR A 218 1.93 -2.26 12.10
CA TYR A 218 2.47 -2.71 10.83
C TYR A 218 2.74 -4.22 10.84
N GLY A 219 3.49 -4.72 11.85
CA GLY A 219 3.79 -6.14 11.97
C GLY A 219 2.53 -7.01 12.14
N GLN A 220 1.55 -6.55 12.92
CA GLN A 220 0.25 -7.22 13.03
C GLN A 220 -0.49 -7.24 11.68
N SER A 221 -0.44 -6.14 10.91
CA SER A 221 -1.09 -6.07 9.60
C SER A 221 -0.47 -7.05 8.61
N GLU A 222 0.86 -7.21 8.61
CA GLU A 222 1.54 -8.23 7.79
C GLU A 222 1.06 -9.64 8.12
N GLN A 223 0.97 -9.97 9.42
CA GLN A 223 0.48 -11.26 9.89
C GLN A 223 -0.98 -11.50 9.46
N LEU A 224 -1.85 -10.51 9.63
CA LEU A 224 -3.26 -10.60 9.24
C LEU A 224 -3.44 -10.79 7.74
N ILE A 225 -2.67 -10.08 6.91
CA ILE A 225 -2.70 -10.21 5.45
C ILE A 225 -2.20 -11.59 5.01
N GLN A 226 -1.14 -12.09 5.63
CA GLN A 226 -0.62 -13.43 5.34
C GLN A 226 -1.64 -14.51 5.73
N LEU A 227 -2.22 -14.42 6.92
CA LEU A 227 -3.26 -15.35 7.39
C LEU A 227 -4.49 -15.33 6.47
N LYS A 228 -4.94 -14.15 6.03
CA LYS A 228 -6.03 -14.00 5.04
C LYS A 228 -5.73 -14.75 3.75
N LYS A 229 -4.48 -14.66 3.26
CA LYS A 229 -4.04 -15.34 2.04
C LYS A 229 -4.03 -16.85 2.24
N GLU A 230 -3.51 -17.34 3.36
CA GLU A 230 -3.46 -18.76 3.71
C GLU A 230 -4.86 -19.37 3.85
N LEU A 231 -5.77 -18.71 4.58
CA LEU A 231 -7.18 -19.10 4.67
C LEU A 231 -7.84 -19.18 3.28
N GLY A 232 -7.56 -18.20 2.42
CA GLY A 232 -8.05 -18.18 1.05
C GLY A 232 -7.51 -19.34 0.20
N GLN A 233 -6.24 -19.72 0.38
CA GLN A 233 -5.62 -20.87 -0.30
C GLN A 233 -6.18 -22.19 0.21
N ALA A 234 -6.29 -22.37 1.54
CA ALA A 234 -6.87 -23.55 2.16
C ALA A 234 -8.32 -23.75 1.70
N THR A 235 -9.12 -22.69 1.67
CA THR A 235 -10.52 -22.73 1.19
C THR A 235 -10.59 -23.23 -0.26
N LYS A 236 -9.68 -22.78 -1.13
CA LYS A 236 -9.61 -23.25 -2.52
C LYS A 236 -9.21 -24.72 -2.59
N ALA A 237 -8.19 -25.13 -1.84
CA ALA A 237 -7.72 -26.51 -1.80
C ALA A 237 -8.83 -27.48 -1.33
N ILE A 238 -9.53 -27.16 -0.24
CA ILE A 238 -10.66 -27.96 0.25
C ILE A 238 -11.80 -28.01 -0.78
N SER A 239 -12.08 -26.90 -1.48
CA SER A 239 -13.08 -26.90 -2.56
C SER A 239 -12.70 -27.81 -3.73
N GLU A 240 -11.40 -27.97 -4.01
CA GLU A 240 -10.91 -28.93 -5.01
C GLU A 240 -11.00 -30.36 -4.51
N GLU A 241 -10.64 -30.63 -3.26
CA GLU A 241 -10.81 -31.95 -2.62
C GLU A 241 -12.27 -32.40 -2.62
N LEU A 242 -13.21 -31.48 -2.39
CA LEU A 242 -14.66 -31.76 -2.44
C LEU A 242 -15.11 -32.30 -3.80
N LYS A 243 -14.47 -31.86 -4.89
CA LYS A 243 -14.72 -32.41 -6.24
C LYS A 243 -14.15 -33.82 -6.39
N LYS A 244 -12.99 -34.09 -5.79
CA LYS A 244 -12.30 -35.39 -5.84
C LYS A 244 -13.02 -36.47 -5.03
N VAL A 245 -13.64 -36.14 -3.91
CA VAL A 245 -14.41 -37.10 -3.08
C VAL A 245 -15.43 -37.90 -3.88
N ARG A 246 -16.10 -37.27 -4.84
CA ARG A 246 -17.10 -37.93 -5.69
C ARG A 246 -16.51 -38.96 -6.66
N SER A 247 -15.20 -38.92 -6.88
CA SER A 247 -14.46 -39.78 -7.78
C SER A 247 -13.73 -40.93 -7.08
N LEU A 248 -13.81 -41.05 -5.75
CA LEU A 248 -13.23 -42.19 -5.02
C LEU A 248 -13.92 -43.50 -5.43
N ARG A 249 -13.14 -44.55 -5.71
CA ARG A 249 -13.66 -45.84 -6.23
C ARG A 249 -13.07 -47.07 -5.55
N SER A 250 -12.07 -46.92 -4.70
CA SER A 250 -11.43 -48.04 -4.03
C SER A 250 -11.23 -47.79 -2.55
N GLN A 251 -11.12 -48.87 -1.77
CA GLN A 251 -10.81 -48.80 -0.33
C GLN A 251 -9.54 -47.98 -0.05
N LYS A 252 -8.50 -48.16 -0.89
CA LYS A 252 -7.25 -47.41 -0.79
C LYS A 252 -7.45 -45.91 -1.02
N ASP A 253 -8.36 -45.52 -1.92
CA ASP A 253 -8.69 -44.10 -2.13
C ASP A 253 -9.35 -43.51 -0.88
N PHE A 254 -10.24 -44.27 -0.21
CA PHE A 254 -10.88 -43.81 1.03
C PHE A 254 -9.90 -43.68 2.19
N GLU A 255 -8.97 -44.63 2.36
CA GLU A 255 -7.91 -44.57 3.38
C GLU A 255 -7.00 -43.37 3.16
N HIS A 256 -6.56 -43.14 1.92
CA HIS A 256 -5.74 -41.98 1.59
C HIS A 256 -6.49 -40.65 1.79
N PHE A 257 -7.79 -40.64 1.49
CA PHE A 257 -8.61 -39.46 1.73
C PHE A 257 -8.82 -39.18 3.23
N GLU A 258 -8.90 -40.22 4.05
CA GLU A 258 -8.99 -40.12 5.52
C GLU A 258 -7.73 -39.43 6.10
N GLU A 259 -6.53 -39.82 5.65
CA GLU A 259 -5.28 -39.11 5.99
C GLU A 259 -5.27 -37.65 5.52
N THR A 260 -5.93 -37.36 4.40
CA THR A 260 -6.05 -35.99 3.87
C THR A 260 -6.99 -35.14 4.72
N LEU A 261 -8.09 -35.72 5.21
CA LEU A 261 -9.00 -35.06 6.15
C LEU A 261 -8.32 -34.74 7.49
N GLU A 262 -7.53 -35.67 8.02
CA GLU A 262 -6.77 -35.45 9.26
C GLU A 262 -5.87 -34.22 9.16
N LYS A 263 -5.10 -34.11 8.07
CA LYS A 263 -4.26 -32.92 7.80
C LYS A 263 -5.06 -31.63 7.67
N ILE A 264 -6.27 -31.70 7.10
CA ILE A 264 -7.16 -30.55 6.99
C ILE A 264 -7.64 -30.12 8.38
N TYR A 265 -7.96 -31.06 9.28
CA TYR A 265 -8.33 -30.73 10.66
C TYR A 265 -7.16 -30.11 11.43
N ASP A 266 -5.95 -30.68 11.33
CA ASP A 266 -4.75 -30.09 11.92
C ASP A 266 -4.53 -28.64 11.45
N GLN A 267 -4.78 -28.39 10.15
CA GLN A 267 -4.67 -27.05 9.58
C GLN A 267 -5.77 -26.11 10.10
N CYS A 268 -7.00 -26.60 10.31
CA CYS A 268 -8.07 -25.82 10.92
C CYS A 268 -7.77 -25.44 12.37
N ASP A 269 -7.24 -26.37 13.17
CA ASP A 269 -6.83 -26.11 14.55
C ASP A 269 -5.72 -25.05 14.60
N HIS A 270 -4.73 -25.15 13.71
CA HIS A 270 -3.71 -24.13 13.58
C HIS A 270 -4.29 -22.74 13.24
N PHE A 271 -5.26 -22.67 12.32
CA PHE A 271 -5.91 -21.39 12.01
C PHE A 271 -6.74 -20.84 13.17
N ALA A 272 -7.41 -21.71 13.94
CA ALA A 272 -8.12 -21.29 15.15
C ALA A 272 -7.16 -20.65 16.16
N ASP A 273 -6.04 -21.31 16.45
CA ASP A 273 -5.01 -20.81 17.37
C ASP A 273 -4.46 -19.44 16.90
N LEU A 274 -4.22 -19.30 15.60
CA LEU A 274 -3.73 -18.04 15.03
C LEU A 274 -4.77 -16.92 15.14
N VAL A 275 -6.04 -17.19 14.80
CA VAL A 275 -7.13 -16.20 14.90
C VAL A 275 -7.34 -15.77 16.36
N ASP A 276 -7.35 -16.72 17.29
CA ASP A 276 -7.50 -16.46 18.72
C ASP A 276 -6.33 -15.64 19.27
N SER A 277 -5.10 -15.92 18.83
CA SER A 277 -3.90 -15.19 19.27
C SER A 277 -3.87 -13.72 18.84
N LEU A 278 -4.58 -13.35 17.76
CA LEU A 278 -4.62 -11.99 17.23
C LEU A 278 -5.63 -11.08 17.96
N GLY A 279 -6.49 -11.67 18.80
CA GLY A 279 -7.30 -10.98 19.80
C GLY A 279 -8.59 -10.31 19.31
N ASN A 280 -9.64 -10.38 20.14
CA ASN A 280 -11.02 -10.02 19.79
C ASN A 280 -11.31 -8.51 19.66
N GLN A 281 -10.34 -7.63 19.92
CA GLN A 281 -10.55 -6.18 19.90
C GLN A 281 -10.19 -5.53 18.55
N ASN A 282 -9.62 -6.30 17.62
CA ASN A 282 -9.20 -5.78 16.33
C ASN A 282 -10.31 -6.02 15.27
N PRO A 283 -10.90 -4.96 14.67
CA PRO A 283 -11.92 -5.12 13.61
C PRO A 283 -11.45 -5.97 12.42
N ALA A 284 -10.13 -6.01 12.17
CA ALA A 284 -9.55 -6.88 11.16
C ALA A 284 -9.75 -8.38 11.49
N VAL A 285 -9.64 -8.77 12.76
CA VAL A 285 -9.79 -10.16 13.19
C VAL A 285 -11.21 -10.66 12.92
N ILE A 286 -12.23 -9.83 13.12
CA ILE A 286 -13.63 -10.15 12.79
C ILE A 286 -13.80 -10.54 11.31
N THR A 287 -13.04 -9.92 10.41
CA THR A 287 -13.10 -10.27 8.98
C THR A 287 -12.42 -11.62 8.71
N LEU A 288 -11.35 -11.95 9.43
CA LEU A 288 -10.69 -13.25 9.35
C LEU A 288 -11.54 -14.36 9.94
N GLU A 289 -12.22 -14.11 11.08
CA GLU A 289 -13.17 -15.03 11.70
C GLU A 289 -14.24 -15.47 10.69
N LYS A 290 -14.83 -14.53 9.95
CA LYS A 290 -15.78 -14.86 8.86
C LYS A 290 -15.17 -15.71 7.76
N GLY A 291 -13.89 -15.47 7.44
CA GLY A 291 -13.13 -16.29 6.49
C GLY A 291 -12.92 -17.71 7.00
N TYR A 292 -12.56 -17.84 8.28
CA TYR A 292 -12.37 -19.11 8.96
C TYR A 292 -13.70 -19.89 9.13
N GLU A 293 -14.80 -19.24 9.53
CA GLU A 293 -16.13 -19.85 9.57
C GLU A 293 -16.54 -20.42 8.21
N ARG A 294 -16.18 -19.74 7.12
CA ARG A 294 -16.43 -20.23 5.77
C ARG A 294 -15.59 -21.47 5.46
N LEU A 295 -14.31 -21.47 5.85
CA LEU A 295 -13.43 -22.64 5.72
C LEU A 295 -14.04 -23.86 6.44
N ILE A 296 -14.45 -23.69 7.69
CA ILE A 296 -15.06 -24.76 8.50
C ILE A 296 -16.32 -25.31 7.84
N LYS A 297 -17.19 -24.45 7.28
CA LYS A 297 -18.36 -24.92 6.51
C LYS A 297 -17.98 -25.80 5.32
N PHE A 298 -16.90 -25.47 4.60
CA PHE A 298 -16.43 -26.30 3.50
C PHE A 298 -15.85 -27.63 4.00
N VAL A 299 -15.13 -27.65 5.11
CA VAL A 299 -14.61 -28.88 5.72
C VAL A 299 -15.76 -29.79 6.18
N SER A 300 -16.79 -29.24 6.83
CA SER A 300 -17.97 -30.02 7.23
C SER A 300 -18.71 -30.61 6.02
N GLN A 301 -18.81 -29.85 4.92
CA GLN A 301 -19.38 -30.38 3.67
C GLN A 301 -18.51 -31.49 3.07
N LEU A 302 -17.20 -31.31 3.09
CA LEU A 302 -16.24 -32.30 2.61
C LEU A 302 -16.37 -33.63 3.37
N GLN A 303 -16.41 -33.56 4.71
CA GLN A 303 -16.61 -34.71 5.58
C GLN A 303 -17.95 -35.41 5.28
N SER A 304 -19.05 -34.66 5.21
CA SER A 304 -20.37 -35.22 4.95
C SER A 304 -20.45 -35.93 3.58
N GLU A 305 -19.85 -35.36 2.55
CA GLU A 305 -19.76 -36.00 1.22
C GLU A 305 -18.89 -37.26 1.27
N TRP A 306 -17.75 -37.23 1.97
CA TRP A 306 -16.88 -38.41 2.13
C TRP A 306 -17.59 -39.55 2.86
N GLU A 307 -18.26 -39.27 3.98
CA GLU A 307 -19.05 -40.26 4.73
C GLU A 307 -20.17 -40.85 3.87
N SER A 308 -20.85 -40.00 3.07
CA SER A 308 -21.88 -40.44 2.14
C SER A 308 -21.32 -41.39 1.07
N GLN A 309 -20.16 -41.06 0.47
CA GLN A 309 -19.51 -41.92 -0.52
C GLN A 309 -19.01 -43.22 0.10
N LYS A 310 -18.40 -43.18 1.30
CA LYS A 310 -17.93 -44.35 2.04
C LYS A 310 -19.08 -45.31 2.36
N THR A 311 -20.25 -44.79 2.74
CA THR A 311 -21.45 -45.59 3.01
C THR A 311 -22.05 -46.22 1.74
N ARG A 312 -21.99 -45.51 0.60
CA ARG A 312 -22.50 -46.00 -0.68
C ARG A 312 -21.60 -47.06 -1.31
N PHE A 313 -20.32 -47.05 -0.99
CA PHE A 313 -19.40 -48.12 -1.37
C PHE A 313 -19.77 -49.35 -0.54
N PRO A 314 -20.52 -50.32 -1.10
CA PRO A 314 -20.93 -51.47 -0.32
C PRO A 314 -19.67 -52.19 0.14
N GLN A 315 -19.72 -52.93 1.25
CA GLN A 315 -18.69 -53.90 1.62
C GLN A 315 -18.64 -55.05 0.59
N VAL A 316 -18.31 -54.75 -0.68
CA VAL A 316 -18.33 -55.67 -1.83
C VAL A 316 -17.26 -56.77 -1.70
N GLN A 317 -16.45 -56.75 -0.64
CA GLN A 317 -15.35 -57.70 -0.46
C GLN A 317 -15.27 -58.28 0.94
N LEU A 318 -16.30 -59.03 1.36
CA LEU A 318 -16.15 -60.06 2.40
C LEU A 318 -16.95 -61.35 2.09
N SER A 319 -17.15 -61.65 0.81
CA SER A 319 -17.67 -62.96 0.35
C SER A 319 -16.69 -63.59 -0.65
N CYS A 320 -15.50 -63.95 -0.18
CA CYS A 320 -14.63 -64.96 -0.78
C CYS A 320 -14.06 -65.81 0.35
#